data_AF-A0A1L5F7A9-F1
#
_entry.id   AF-A0A1L5F7A9-F1
#
_cell.length_a   1.000
_cell.length_b   1.000
_cell.length_c   1.000
_cell.angle_alpha   90.00
_cell.angle_beta   90.00
_cell.angle_gamma   90.00
#
_symmetry.space_group_name_H-M   'P 1'
#
loop_
_entity.id
_entity.type
_entity.pdbx_description
1 polymer ?
#
loop_
_entity_poly.entity_id
_entity_poly.type
_entity_poly.pdbx_seq_one_letter_code
_entity_poly.pdbx_strand_id
1 'polypeptide(L)' 'MKTYLKNLDIEINQLKQTLYILMKTRDLTDDIVVKCSKKLDKLILEYQKNNFKE' A
#
# COMPACT_ATOMS: atom_id res chain seq x y z
N MET A 1 -8.04 -15.99 -8.72
CA MET A 1 -7.14 -14.85 -9.05
C MET A 1 -7.85 -13.50 -9.06
N LYS A 2 -8.95 -13.30 -9.81
CA LYS A 2 -9.65 -11.99 -9.87
C LYS A 2 -10.04 -11.37 -8.52
N THR A 3 -10.51 -12.17 -7.56
CA THR A 3 -10.92 -11.69 -6.23
C THR A 3 -9.73 -11.28 -5.35
N TYR A 4 -8.59 -11.95 -5.49
CA TYR A 4 -7.38 -11.64 -4.72
C TYR A 4 -6.74 -10.32 -5.17
N LEU A 5 -6.66 -10.08 -6.48
CA LEU A 5 -6.19 -8.80 -7.02
C LEU A 5 -7.12 -7.64 -6.63
N LYS A 6 -8.44 -7.85 -6.60
CA LYS A 6 -9.39 -6.85 -6.08
C LYS A 6 -9.18 -6.53 -4.60
N ASN A 7 -8.93 -7.55 -3.77
CA ASN A 7 -8.67 -7.32 -2.35
C ASN A 7 -7.35 -6.56 -2.14
N LEU A 8 -6.31 -6.90 -2.92
CA LEU A 8 -5.05 -6.16 -2.92
C LEU A 8 -5.23 -4.70 -3.33
N ASP A 9 -6.01 -4.42 -4.38
CA ASP A 9 -6.31 -3.05 -4.81
C ASP A 9 -7.02 -2.24 -3.73
N ILE A 10 -8.00 -2.83 -3.04
CA ILE A 10 -8.70 -2.20 -1.92
C ILE A 10 -7.72 -1.89 -0.78
N GLU A 11 -6.88 -2.85 -0.38
CA GLU A 11 -5.88 -2.63 0.68
C GLU A 11 -4.86 -1.55 0.29
N ILE A 12 -4.39 -1.54 -0.96
CA ILE A 12 -3.48 -0.51 -1.49
C ILE A 12 -4.13 0.87 -1.41
N ASN A 13 -5.40 1.00 -1.80
CA ASN A 13 -6.11 2.29 -1.76
C ASN A 13 -6.38 2.76 -0.33
N GLN A 14 -6.70 1.85 0.59
CA GLN A 14 -6.83 2.18 2.00
C GLN A 14 -5.50 2.67 2.58
N LEU A 15 -4.41 1.94 2.34
CA LEU A 15 -3.08 2.33 2.81
C LEU A 15 -2.58 3.64 2.19
N LYS A 16 -2.88 3.92 0.90
CA LYS A 16 -2.62 5.22 0.29
C LYS A 16 -3.32 6.36 1.02
N GLN A 17 -4.61 6.20 1.35
CA GLN A 17 -5.35 7.21 2.09
C GLN A 17 -4.79 7.40 3.51
N THR A 18 -4.49 6.31 4.21
CA THR A 18 -3.88 6.37 5.53
C THR A 18 -2.52 7.07 5.47
N LEU A 19 -1.68 6.73 4.49
CA LEU A 19 -0.37 7.36 4.31
C LEU A 19 -0.52 8.85 4.00
N TYR A 20 -1.45 9.24 3.14
CA TYR A 20 -1.73 10.64 2.83
C TYR A 20 -2.15 11.44 4.07
N ILE A 21 -3.01 10.88 4.92
CA ILE A 21 -3.40 11.51 6.19
C ILE A 21 -2.20 11.60 7.15
N LEU A 22 -1.41 10.53 7.25
CA LEU A 22 -0.22 10.52 8.11
C LEU A 22 0.82 11.55 7.64
N MET A 23 1.08 11.67 6.34
CA MET A 23 2.00 12.69 5.79
C MET A 23 1.50 14.13 6.01
N LYS A 24 0.19 14.33 6.17
CA LYS A 24 -0.37 15.65 6.52
C LYS A 24 -0.32 15.96 8.02
N THR A 25 -0.27 14.95 8.86
CA THR A 25 -0.42 15.09 10.31
C THR A 25 0.87 14.81 11.09
N ARG A 26 1.83 14.12 10.46
CA ARG A 26 3.09 13.68 11.05
C ARG A 26 4.24 13.96 10.10
N ASP A 27 5.43 13.98 10.67
CA ASP A 27 6.66 14.13 9.91
C ASP A 27 6.90 12.91 8.99
N LEU A 28 7.50 13.15 7.82
CA LEU A 28 7.72 12.09 6.84
C LEU A 28 8.71 11.02 7.33
N THR A 29 9.52 11.38 8.31
CA THR A 29 10.47 10.49 9.00
C THR A 29 9.88 9.79 10.21
N ASP A 30 8.60 10.04 10.55
CA ASP A 30 7.93 9.31 11.62
C ASP A 30 7.91 7.82 11.28
N ASP A 31 8.35 6.99 12.22
CA ASP A 31 8.48 5.54 12.03
C ASP A 31 7.16 4.90 11.58
N ILE A 32 6.02 5.50 11.96
CA ILE A 32 4.69 5.07 11.52
C ILE A 32 4.47 5.37 10.04
N VAL A 33 4.89 6.53 9.55
CA VAL A 33 4.84 6.88 8.11
C VAL A 33 5.76 5.94 7.32
N VAL A 34 6.98 5.72 7.80
CA VAL A 34 7.96 4.84 7.14
C VAL A 34 7.46 3.39 7.07
N LYS A 35 6.90 2.85 8.16
CA LYS A 35 6.30 1.51 8.18
C LYS A 35 5.11 1.40 7.25
N CYS A 36 4.24 2.41 7.22
CA CYS A 36 3.09 2.45 6.33
C CYS A 36 3.53 2.46 4.86
N SER A 37 4.52 3.29 4.51
CA SER A 37 5.12 3.34 3.17
C SER A 37 5.70 1.99 2.76
N LYS A 38 6.50 1.34 3.62
CA LYS A 38 7.08 0.01 3.33
C LYS A 38 6.00 -1.06 3.12
N LYS A 39 4.91 -1.01 3.90
CA LYS A 39 3.79 -1.95 3.76
C LYS A 39 3.05 -1.76 2.44
N LEU A 40 2.81 -0.49 2.07
CA LEU A 40 2.20 -0.15 0.79
C LEU A 40 3.04 -0.62 -0.40
N ASP A 41 4.35 -0.39 -0.35
CA ASP A 41 5.30 -0.79 -1.39
C ASP A 41 5.29 -2.30 -1.61
N LYS A 42 5.28 -3.08 -0.51
CA LYS A 42 5.19 -4.55 -0.55
C LYS A 42 3.89 -5.03 -1.22
N LEU A 43 2.76 -4.42 -0.90
CA LEU A 43 1.47 -4.78 -1.49
C LEU A 43 1.38 -4.42 -2.97
N ILE A 44 1.96 -3.28 -3.39
CA ILE A 44 2.06 -2.91 -4.80
C ILE A 44 2.92 -3.92 -5.57
N LEU A 45 4.07 -4.30 -5.02
CA LEU A 45 4.93 -5.34 -5.61
C LEU A 45 4.22 -6.69 -5.71
N GLU A 46 3.44 -7.07 -4.69
CA GLU A 46 2.64 -8.30 -4.72
C GLU A 46 1.54 -8.23 -5.78
N TYR A 47 0.82 -7.11 -5.87
CA TYR A 47 -0.18 -6.88 -6.90
C TYR A 47 0.43 -6.96 -8.30
N GLN A 48 1.57 -6.30 -8.54
CA GLN A 48 2.30 -6.34 -9.80
C GLN A 48 2.75 -7.76 -10.14
N LYS A 49 3.41 -8.47 -9.21
CA LYS A 49 3.86 -9.85 -9.43
C LYS A 49 2.72 -10.80 -9.78
N ASN A 50 1.54 -10.59 -9.22
CA ASN A 50 0.36 -11.40 -9.52
C ASN A 50 -0.37 -10.95 -10.79
N ASN A 51 -0.20 -9.69 -11.22
CA ASN A 51 -0.67 -9.18 -12.51
C ASN A 51 0.21 -9.67 -13.68
N PHE A 52 1.53 -9.68 -13.51
CA PHE A 52 2.49 -10.10 -14.55
C PHE A 52 2.74 -11.61 -14.61
N LYS A 53 2.02 -12.41 -13.81
CA LYS A 53 2.10 -13.88 -13.81
C LYS A 53 1.13 -14.54 -14.81
N GLU A 54 0.62 -13.77 -15.77
CA GLU A 54 -0.12 -14.28 -16.94
C GLU A 54 0.81 -14.93 -17.97
#